data_AF-A0A0C9T105-F1
#
_entry.id   AF-A0A0C9T105-F1
#
_cell.length_a   1.000
_cell.length_b   1.000
_cell.length_c   1.000
_cell.angle_alpha   90.00
_cell.angle_beta   90.00
_cell.angle_gamma   90.00
#
_symmetry.space_group_name_H-M   'P 1'
#
loop_
_entity.id
_entity.type
_entity.pdbx_description
1 polymer ?
#
loop_
_entity_poly.entity_id
_entity_poly.type
_entity_poly.pdbx_seq_one_letter_code
_entity_poly.pdbx_strand_id
1 'polypeptide(L)'
;MPDTSEEQPKSNPDEDRAYHNIRLLTRDLLYIKELVQAVHDGDFGRIEDMLGNIACLFRGSGGCQYATEILHFLMNLKKVWTPEFAYVDLF
;
A
#
# COMPACT_ATOMS: atom_id res chain seq x y z
N MET A 1 -44.98 -20.72 -24.40
CA MET A 1 -43.57 -20.52 -24.82
C MET A 1 -43.54 -19.60 -26.03
N PRO A 2 -42.49 -18.81 -26.28
CA PRO A 2 -41.22 -18.63 -25.54
C PRO A 2 -41.08 -17.17 -24.99
N ASP A 3 -40.52 -16.97 -23.81
CA ASP A 3 -39.09 -16.70 -23.56
C ASP A 3 -38.65 -15.32 -24.09
N THR A 4 -39.06 -14.26 -23.36
CA THR A 4 -38.47 -12.93 -23.50
C THR A 4 -37.09 -13.00 -22.84
N SER A 5 -36.13 -13.48 -23.61
CA SER A 5 -34.71 -13.41 -23.30
C SER A 5 -34.35 -11.94 -23.03
N GLU A 6 -34.18 -11.60 -21.76
CA GLU A 6 -33.53 -10.37 -21.33
C GLU A 6 -32.10 -10.37 -21.90
N GLU A 7 -31.90 -9.69 -23.03
CA GLU A 7 -30.55 -9.40 -23.51
C GLU A 7 -29.85 -8.53 -22.47
N GLN A 8 -29.00 -9.15 -21.65
CA GLN A 8 -28.09 -8.41 -20.79
C GLN A 8 -27.26 -7.45 -21.66
N PRO A 9 -27.18 -6.16 -21.31
CA PRO A 9 -26.44 -5.20 -22.12
C PRO A 9 -24.97 -5.64 -22.12
N LYS A 10 -24.43 -5.86 -23.31
CA LYS A 10 -23.01 -6.20 -23.51
C LYS A 10 -22.17 -5.10 -22.87
N SER A 11 -21.52 -5.42 -21.75
CA SER A 11 -20.66 -4.50 -21.00
C SER A 11 -19.53 -4.01 -21.91
N ASN A 12 -19.44 -2.71 -22.11
CA ASN A 12 -18.37 -2.12 -22.91
C ASN A 12 -17.05 -2.26 -22.12
N PRO A 13 -16.01 -2.90 -22.66
CA PRO A 13 -14.76 -3.16 -21.92
C PRO A 13 -13.99 -1.88 -21.53
N ASP A 14 -14.29 -0.74 -22.16
CA ASP A 14 -13.71 0.56 -21.80
C ASP A 14 -14.45 1.30 -20.67
N GLU A 15 -15.70 0.94 -20.38
CA GLU A 15 -16.53 1.62 -19.37
C GLU A 15 -16.05 1.34 -17.93
N ASP A 16 -15.34 0.23 -17.73
CA ASP A 16 -14.86 -0.21 -16.41
C ASP A 16 -13.44 0.30 -16.06
N ARG A 17 -12.76 1.01 -16.98
CA ARG A 17 -11.40 1.53 -16.71
C ARG A 17 -11.40 2.61 -15.64
N ALA A 18 -12.40 3.49 -15.65
CA ALA A 18 -12.52 4.53 -14.64
C ALA A 18 -12.79 3.92 -13.26
N TYR A 19 -13.70 2.96 -13.17
CA TYR A 19 -14.00 2.25 -11.92
C TYR A 19 -12.78 1.47 -11.40
N HIS A 20 -12.07 0.77 -12.29
CA HIS A 20 -10.83 0.08 -11.94
C HIS A 20 -9.77 1.03 -11.38
N ASN A 21 -9.54 2.17 -12.04
CA ASN A 21 -8.57 3.16 -11.60
C ASN A 21 -8.96 3.80 -10.26
N ILE A 22 -10.25 4.09 -10.04
CA ILE A 22 -10.75 4.62 -8.77
C ILE A 22 -10.55 3.61 -7.64
N ARG A 23 -10.75 2.32 -7.89
CA ARG A 23 -10.46 1.26 -6.90
C ARG A 23 -8.99 1.20 -6.53
N LEU A 24 -8.10 1.25 -7.52
CA LEU A 24 -6.65 1.30 -7.28
C LEU A 24 -6.27 2.55 -6.48
N LEU A 25 -6.76 3.73 -6.89
CA LEU A 25 -6.53 4.98 -6.18
C LEU A 25 -7.05 4.92 -4.73
N THR A 26 -8.24 4.37 -4.52
CA THR A 26 -8.84 4.25 -3.18
C THR A 26 -7.99 3.36 -2.28
N ARG A 27 -7.53 2.21 -2.78
CA ARG A 27 -6.60 1.33 -2.07
C ARG A 27 -5.33 2.08 -1.68
N ASP A 28 -4.76 2.83 -2.61
CA ASP A 28 -3.51 3.55 -2.41
C ASP A 28 -3.67 4.68 -1.36
N LEU A 29 -4.78 5.42 -1.42
CA LEU A 29 -5.12 6.44 -0.43
C LEU A 29 -5.35 5.85 0.97
N LEU A 30 -5.93 4.66 1.07
CA LEU A 30 -6.12 3.98 2.36
C LEU A 30 -4.78 3.62 3.01
N TYR A 31 -3.81 3.13 2.23
CA TYR A 31 -2.46 2.88 2.74
C TYR A 31 -1.77 4.15 3.25
N ILE A 32 -1.91 5.26 2.53
CA ILE A 32 -1.32 6.54 2.96
C ILE A 32 -2.02 7.08 4.22
N LYS A 33 -3.35 6.99 4.30
CA LYS A 33 -4.11 7.41 5.49
C LYS A 33 -3.67 6.61 6.72
N GLU A 34 -3.57 5.30 6.57
CA GLU A 34 -3.13 4.40 7.64
C GLU A 34 -1.71 4.74 8.10
N LEU A 35 -0.79 5.02 7.17
CA LEU A 35 0.57 5.47 7.50
C LEU A 35 0.55 6.76 8.31
N VAL A 36 -0.21 7.76 7.89
CA VAL A 36 -0.33 9.04 8.60
C VAL A 36 -0.86 8.83 10.02
N GLN A 37 -1.85 7.93 10.18
CA GLN A 37 -2.39 7.60 11.49
C GLN A 37 -1.34 6.89 12.36
N ALA A 38 -0.61 5.90 11.84
CA ALA A 38 0.42 5.21 12.61
C ALA A 38 1.57 6.14 13.02
N VAL A 39 1.96 7.08 12.14
CA VAL A 39 2.94 8.14 12.45
C VAL A 39 2.43 9.06 13.55
N HIS A 40 1.15 9.44 13.50
CA HIS A 40 0.51 10.25 14.54
C HIS A 40 0.47 9.52 15.88
N ASP A 41 0.15 8.23 15.88
CA ASP A 41 0.03 7.40 17.08
C ASP A 41 1.40 6.99 17.65
N GLY A 42 2.49 7.21 16.89
CA GLY A 42 3.86 6.84 17.27
C GLY A 42 4.11 5.34 17.30
N ASP A 43 3.23 4.53 16.70
CA ASP A 43 3.35 3.06 16.65
C ASP A 43 4.32 2.66 15.54
N PHE A 44 5.60 2.57 15.91
CA PHE A 44 6.67 2.25 14.97
C PHE A 44 6.56 0.84 14.39
N GLY A 45 5.98 -0.12 15.13
CA GLY A 45 5.77 -1.48 14.63
C GLY A 45 4.79 -1.48 13.45
N ARG A 46 3.67 -0.76 13.60
CA ARG A 46 2.67 -0.60 12.53
C ARG A 46 3.23 0.17 11.32
N ILE A 47 4.09 1.17 11.56
CA ILE A 47 4.79 1.88 10.48
C ILE A 47 5.69 0.92 9.69
N GLU A 48 6.50 0.11 10.37
CA GLU A 48 7.42 -0.84 9.73
C GLU A 48 6.68 -1.82 8.80
N ASP A 49 5.56 -2.38 9.27
CA ASP A 49 4.72 -3.30 8.49
C ASP A 49 4.18 -2.66 7.20
N MET A 50 3.94 -1.35 7.21
CA MET A 50 3.42 -0.63 6.04
C MET A 50 4.48 -0.21 5.02
N LEU A 51 5.73 0.01 5.44
CA LEU A 51 6.79 0.53 4.56
C LEU A 51 6.99 -0.31 3.30
N GLY A 52 6.86 -1.64 3.41
CA GLY A 52 6.95 -2.53 2.25
C GLY A 52 5.85 -2.30 1.21
N ASN A 53 4.60 -2.14 1.67
CA ASN A 53 3.47 -1.85 0.78
C ASN A 53 3.60 -0.49 0.11
N ILE A 54 4.10 0.51 0.85
CA ILE A 54 4.32 1.87 0.35
C ILE A 54 5.48 1.90 -0.67
N ALA A 55 6.55 1.12 -0.46
CA ALA A 55 7.62 1.00 -1.45
C ALA A 55 7.10 0.44 -2.79
N CYS A 56 6.25 -0.59 -2.74
CA CYS A 56 5.57 -1.14 -3.91
C CYS A 56 4.63 -0.11 -4.58
N LEU A 57 3.91 0.67 -3.78
CA LEU A 57 3.04 1.75 -4.28
C LEU A 57 3.82 2.82 -5.05
N PHE A 58 4.92 3.31 -4.49
CA PHE A 58 5.78 4.29 -5.18
C PHE A 58 6.44 3.69 -6.41
N ARG A 59 6.80 2.41 -6.40
CA ARG A 59 7.33 1.73 -7.57
C ARG A 59 6.30 1.63 -8.70
N GLY A 60 5.04 1.33 -8.38
CA GLY A 60 3.95 1.21 -9.34
C GLY A 60 3.49 2.55 -9.94
N SER A 61 3.66 3.65 -9.20
CA SER A 61 3.30 5.02 -9.65
C SER A 61 4.42 5.75 -10.39
N GLY A 62 5.59 5.13 -10.55
CA GLY A 62 6.78 5.75 -11.20
C GLY A 62 7.69 6.53 -10.25
N GLY A 63 7.36 6.58 -8.96
CA GLY A 63 8.19 7.14 -7.87
C GLY A 63 9.35 6.23 -7.46
N CYS A 64 10.13 5.73 -8.42
CA CYS A 64 11.19 4.74 -8.17
C CYS A 64 12.25 5.20 -7.16
N GLN A 65 12.53 6.50 -7.09
CA GLN A 65 13.49 7.06 -6.12
C GLN A 65 12.99 6.88 -4.69
N TYR A 66 11.73 7.23 -4.42
CA TYR A 66 11.12 7.03 -3.12
C TYR A 66 11.01 5.55 -2.75
N ALA A 67 10.67 4.69 -3.70
CA ALA A 67 10.65 3.25 -3.48
C ALA A 67 12.04 2.71 -3.06
N THR A 68 13.11 3.19 -3.69
CA THR A 68 14.49 2.82 -3.33
C THR A 68 14.88 3.31 -1.94
N GLU A 69 14.58 4.57 -1.60
CA GLU A 69 14.88 5.11 -0.27
C GLU A 69 14.10 4.39 0.83
N ILE A 70 12.82 4.09 0.61
CA ILE A 70 12.02 3.32 1.57
C ILE A 70 12.58 1.90 1.75
N LEU A 71 13.04 1.27 0.66
CA LEU A 71 13.66 -0.05 0.74
C LEU A 71 15.00 -0.01 1.50
N HIS A 72 15.83 1.00 1.25
CA HIS A 72 17.06 1.22 2.01
C HIS A 72 16.75 1.44 3.50
N PHE A 73 15.75 2.25 3.82
CA PHE A 73 15.31 2.48 5.20
C PHE A 73 14.84 1.19 5.87
N LEU A 74 13.95 0.44 5.22
CA LEU A 74 13.44 -0.84 5.73
C LEU A 74 14.57 -1.87 5.93
N MET A 75 15.53 -1.92 5.01
CA MET A 75 16.67 -2.81 5.12
C MET A 75 17.59 -2.41 6.27
N ASN A 76 17.78 -1.11 6.50
CA ASN A 76 18.52 -0.62 7.66
C ASN A 76 17.79 -0.95 8.97
N LEU A 77 16.47 -0.80 9.05
CA LEU A 77 15.71 -1.20 10.22
C LEU A 77 15.84 -2.70 10.52
N LYS A 78 15.74 -3.56 9.50
CA LYS A 78 15.76 -5.02 9.71
C LYS A 78 17.14 -5.64 9.87
N LYS A 79 18.16 -5.07 9.24
CA LYS A 79 19.53 -5.64 9.26
C LYS A 79 20.50 -4.88 10.15
N VAL A 80 20.33 -3.57 10.35
CA VAL A 80 21.29 -2.73 11.08
C VAL A 80 20.87 -2.56 12.53
N TRP A 81 19.57 -2.53 12.83
CA TRP A 81 19.11 -2.67 14.22
C TRP A 81 19.11 -4.15 14.60
N THR A 82 20.27 -4.61 15.04
CA THR A 82 20.44 -5.95 15.59
C THR A 82 19.65 -6.06 16.91
N PRO A 83 19.18 -7.27 17.29
CA PRO A 83 18.33 -7.47 18.47
C PRO A 83 18.96 -6.93 19.76
N GLU A 84 20.28 -6.76 19.84
CA GLU A 84 20.94 -6.12 20.97
C GLU A 84 20.48 -4.68 21.21
N PHE A 85 20.00 -3.97 20.17
CA PHE A 85 19.46 -2.61 20.30
C PHE A 85 18.02 -2.58 20.85
N ALA A 86 17.25 -3.66 20.65
CA ALA A 86 15.87 -3.75 21.11
C ALA A 86 15.74 -4.01 22.64
N TYR A 87 16.81 -4.47 23.28
CA TYR A 87 16.84 -4.78 24.72
C TYR A 87 17.51 -3.69 25.58
N VAL A 88 17.88 -2.54 25.01
CA VAL A 88 18.56 -1.47 25.76
C VAL A 88 17.62 -0.72 26.72
N ASP A 89 16.30 -0.91 26.60
CA ASP A 89 15.30 -0.32 27.50
C ASP A 89 15.06 -1.14 28.81
N LEU A 90 15.93 -2.10 29.13
CA LEU A 90 15.94 -2.83 30.42
C LEU A 90 16.87 -2.19 31.46
N PHE A 91 16.80 -0.86 31.64
CA PHE A 91 17.39 -0.16 32.79
C PHE A 91 16.31 0.34 33.75
#